data_AF-A0A3K1A8Y5-F1
#
_entry.id   AF-A0A3K1A8Y5-F1
#
_cell.length_a   1.000
_cell.length_b   1.000
_cell.length_c   1.000
_cell.angle_alpha   90.00
_cell.angle_beta   90.00
_cell.angle_gamma   90.00
#
_symmetry.space_group_name_H-M   'P 1'
#
loop_
_entity.id
_entity.type
_entity.pdbx_description
1 polymer ?
#
loop_
_entity_poly.entity_id
_entity_poly.type
_entity_poly.pdbx_seq_one_letter_code
_entity_poly.pdbx_strand_id
1 'polypeptide(L)'
;LPTLHKLPDLVEILPEARKFGGCYVFGIQSYAQLEDIYGEKAAATLFDVMNTRAFFRSPSHKIAEFAAGEIGEKEHLKASEQYSYGADPVRDGVSTGKDMERQTLVSYSDIQSLPDLTCYVTLPGPYPAVKLSLKYQARPKVAPEFIPRDINPEMENRLSAVLAAREAEGRQMASLFEPEVASG
;
A
#
# COMPACT_ATOMS: atom_id res chain seq x y z
N LEU A 1 2.01 -4.01 5.73
CA LEU A 1 2.18 -2.69 6.37
C LEU A 1 1.36 -2.46 7.64
N PRO A 2 0.17 -3.05 7.90
CA PRO A 2 -0.47 -2.89 9.23
C PRO A 2 0.26 -3.60 10.39
N THR A 3 1.28 -4.40 10.10
CA THR A 3 2.06 -5.17 11.08
C THR A 3 3.38 -4.51 11.48
N LEU A 4 3.75 -3.40 10.85
CA LEU A 4 4.98 -2.67 11.18
C LEU A 4 4.58 -1.40 11.93
N HIS A 5 5.07 -1.24 13.16
CA HIS A 5 5.00 0.06 13.82
C HIS A 5 5.68 1.12 12.94
N LYS A 6 5.20 2.37 13.03
CA LYS A 6 5.72 3.51 12.26
C LYS A 6 7.24 3.52 12.33
N LEU A 7 7.89 3.31 11.18
CA LEU A 7 9.34 3.48 11.05
C LEU A 7 9.59 4.97 10.82
N PRO A 8 10.11 5.72 11.81
CA PRO A 8 10.27 7.18 11.69
C PRO A 8 11.19 7.54 10.52
N ASP A 9 12.22 6.74 10.26
CA ASP A 9 13.27 7.08 9.28
C ASP A 9 12.93 6.64 7.85
N LEU A 10 11.84 5.90 7.63
CA LEU A 10 11.53 5.35 6.29
C LEU A 10 11.32 6.46 5.25
N VAL A 11 10.70 7.57 5.67
CA VAL A 11 10.40 8.73 4.81
C VAL A 11 11.68 9.43 4.35
N GLU A 12 12.71 9.47 5.21
CA GLU A 12 14.01 10.10 4.91
C GLU A 12 14.94 9.16 4.14
N ILE A 13 14.96 7.87 4.53
CA ILE A 13 15.82 6.86 3.92
C ILE A 13 15.42 6.57 2.48
N LEU A 14 14.14 6.61 2.12
CA LEU A 14 13.71 6.25 0.76
C LEU A 14 14.32 7.13 -0.35
N PRO A 15 14.27 8.48 -0.24
CA PRO A 15 14.99 9.37 -1.15
C PRO A 15 16.50 9.19 -1.12
N GLU A 16 17.09 8.93 0.04
CA GLU A 16 18.54 8.78 0.17
C GLU A 16 19.03 7.47 -0.45
N ALA A 17 18.36 6.37 -0.17
CA ALA A 17 18.68 5.06 -0.69
C ALA A 17 18.55 5.01 -2.22
N ARG A 18 17.70 5.86 -2.82
CA ARG A 18 17.68 6.06 -4.29
C ARG A 18 19.06 6.49 -4.82
N LYS A 19 19.82 7.32 -4.09
CA LYS A 19 21.18 7.74 -4.48
C LYS A 19 22.17 6.59 -4.43
N PHE A 20 21.96 5.64 -3.51
CA PHE A 20 22.81 4.47 -3.32
C PHE A 20 22.37 3.24 -4.13
N GLY A 21 21.35 3.38 -5.00
CA GLY A 21 20.83 2.27 -5.81
C GLY A 21 19.95 1.28 -5.04
N GLY A 22 19.48 1.65 -3.85
CA GLY A 22 18.51 0.87 -3.09
C GLY A 22 17.16 0.78 -3.82
N CYS A 23 16.64 -0.43 -3.98
CA CYS A 23 15.33 -0.69 -4.57
C CYS A 23 14.37 -1.20 -3.48
N TYR A 24 13.25 -0.51 -3.30
CA TYR A 24 12.23 -0.86 -2.33
C TYR A 24 10.95 -1.26 -3.05
N VAL A 25 10.34 -2.33 -2.56
CA VAL A 25 9.03 -2.81 -3.03
C VAL A 25 8.09 -2.79 -1.85
N PHE A 26 7.05 -1.96 -1.95
CA PHE A 26 6.00 -1.85 -0.92
C PHE A 26 4.73 -2.54 -1.38
N GLY A 27 4.14 -3.31 -0.49
CA GLY A 27 2.79 -3.86 -0.63
C GLY A 27 1.86 -3.22 0.39
N ILE A 28 0.98 -2.33 -0.06
CA ILE A 28 -0.12 -1.77 0.73
C ILE A 28 -1.46 -2.37 0.27
N GLN A 29 -2.34 -2.64 1.23
CA GLN A 29 -3.71 -3.07 0.94
C GLN A 29 -4.66 -1.88 0.81
N SER A 30 -4.44 -0.83 1.61
CA SER A 30 -5.29 0.35 1.63
C SER A 30 -4.45 1.59 1.86
N TYR A 31 -4.75 2.66 1.12
CA TYR A 31 -4.13 3.97 1.30
C TYR A 31 -4.47 4.56 2.67
N ALA A 32 -5.69 4.35 3.17
CA ALA A 32 -6.09 4.82 4.51
C ALA A 32 -5.23 4.23 5.64
N GLN A 33 -4.74 2.99 5.49
CA GLN A 33 -3.81 2.40 6.46
C GLN A 33 -2.44 3.09 6.41
N LEU A 34 -2.02 3.57 5.24
CA LEU A 34 -0.77 4.31 5.11
C LEU A 34 -0.89 5.67 5.81
N GLU A 35 -2.02 6.36 5.64
CA GLU A 35 -2.32 7.62 6.31
C GLU A 35 -2.42 7.48 7.83
N ASP A 36 -3.03 6.41 8.34
CA ASP A 36 -3.16 6.17 9.78
C ASP A 36 -1.80 5.94 10.45
N ILE A 37 -0.91 5.17 9.79
CA ILE A 37 0.41 4.84 10.35
C ILE A 37 1.40 6.01 10.23
N TYR A 38 1.46 6.68 9.08
CA TYR A 38 2.48 7.69 8.80
C TYR A 38 1.99 9.12 8.98
N GLY A 39 0.68 9.36 8.87
CA GLY A 39 0.05 10.67 8.72
C GLY A 39 -0.09 11.05 7.25
N GLU A 40 -1.08 11.90 6.93
CA GLU A 40 -1.43 12.32 5.57
C GLU A 40 -0.23 12.86 4.76
N LYS A 41 0.56 13.76 5.35
CA LYS A 41 1.74 14.37 4.69
C LYS A 41 2.85 13.36 4.38
N ALA A 42 3.12 12.47 5.34
CA ALA A 42 4.17 11.47 5.17
C ALA A 42 3.73 10.37 4.20
N ALA A 43 2.46 9.96 4.24
CA ALA A 43 1.88 9.04 3.28
C ALA A 43 1.96 9.59 1.85
N ALA A 44 1.61 10.87 1.64
CA ALA A 44 1.74 11.53 0.35
C ALA A 44 3.20 11.56 -0.15
N THR A 45 4.14 11.90 0.74
CA THR A 45 5.58 11.92 0.40
C THR A 45 6.11 10.54 0.03
N LEU A 46 5.73 9.51 0.80
CA LEU A 46 6.07 8.11 0.49
C LEU A 46 5.49 7.68 -0.86
N PHE A 47 4.25 8.07 -1.13
CA PHE A 47 3.55 7.74 -2.37
C PHE A 47 4.15 8.44 -3.60
N ASP A 48 4.66 9.66 -3.43
CA ASP A 48 5.31 10.44 -4.49
C ASP A 48 6.68 9.85 -4.89
N VAL A 49 7.45 9.33 -3.94
CA VAL A 49 8.76 8.70 -4.24
C VAL A 49 8.60 7.39 -5.05
N MET A 50 7.44 6.74 -4.96
CA MET A 50 7.14 5.49 -5.66
C MET A 50 6.69 5.75 -7.11
N ASN A 51 7.64 5.75 -8.04
CA ASN A 51 7.36 6.00 -9.46
C ASN A 51 6.72 4.80 -10.20
N THR A 52 7.12 3.58 -9.86
CA THR A 52 6.55 2.36 -10.45
C THR A 52 5.38 1.90 -9.60
N ARG A 53 4.18 1.85 -10.17
CA ARG A 53 2.97 1.50 -9.42
C ARG A 53 2.23 0.35 -10.07
N ALA A 54 1.75 -0.56 -9.24
CA ALA A 54 0.92 -1.68 -9.66
C ALA A 54 -0.39 -1.65 -8.86
N PHE A 55 -1.49 -1.38 -9.55
CA PHE A 55 -2.82 -1.33 -8.97
C PHE A 55 -3.51 -2.67 -9.16
N PHE A 56 -3.83 -3.32 -8.04
CA PHE A 56 -4.62 -4.54 -8.01
C PHE A 56 -6.10 -4.21 -7.74
N ARG A 57 -6.93 -5.24 -7.76
CA ARG A 57 -8.35 -5.13 -7.42
C ARG A 57 -8.53 -4.45 -6.06
N SER A 58 -9.31 -3.38 -6.03
CA SER A 58 -9.70 -2.69 -4.80
C SER A 58 -11.22 -2.61 -4.71
N PRO A 59 -11.84 -3.11 -3.62
CA PRO A 59 -13.30 -3.08 -3.48
C PRO A 59 -13.84 -1.70 -3.06
N SER A 60 -13.00 -0.80 -2.53
CA SER A 60 -13.44 0.48 -2.02
C SER A 60 -13.51 1.54 -3.12
N HIS A 61 -14.64 2.24 -3.25
CA HIS A 61 -14.83 3.31 -4.23
C HIS A 61 -13.74 4.38 -4.15
N LYS A 62 -13.46 4.90 -2.94
CA LYS A 62 -12.46 5.95 -2.73
C LYS A 62 -11.06 5.55 -3.25
N ILE A 63 -10.67 4.30 -3.00
CA ILE A 63 -9.37 3.79 -3.43
C ILE A 63 -9.36 3.51 -4.93
N ALA A 64 -10.46 3.00 -5.48
CA ALA A 64 -10.59 2.75 -6.91
C ALA A 64 -10.58 4.04 -7.74
N GLU A 65 -11.26 5.09 -7.27
CA GLU A 65 -11.25 6.42 -7.87
C GLU A 65 -9.86 7.05 -7.80
N PHE A 66 -9.20 6.96 -6.65
CA PHE A 66 -7.80 7.37 -6.50
C PHE A 66 -6.89 6.65 -7.49
N ALA A 67 -6.98 5.31 -7.56
CA ALA A 67 -6.18 4.52 -8.50
C ALA A 67 -6.47 4.87 -9.97
N ALA A 68 -7.72 5.13 -10.34
CA ALA A 68 -8.09 5.57 -11.68
C ALA A 68 -7.47 6.94 -12.02
N GLY A 69 -7.49 7.88 -11.08
CA GLY A 69 -6.83 9.19 -11.21
C GLY A 69 -5.32 9.06 -11.40
N GLU A 70 -4.67 8.18 -10.63
CA GLU A 70 -3.22 7.95 -10.71
C GLU A 70 -2.78 7.21 -12.00
N ILE A 71 -3.66 6.40 -12.61
CA ILE A 71 -3.39 5.79 -13.93
C ILE A 71 -3.45 6.86 -15.03
N GLY A 72 -4.33 7.84 -14.87
CA GLY A 72 -4.43 9.03 -15.72
C GLY A 72 -5.63 9.03 -16.66
N GLU A 73 -5.67 10.09 -17.47
CA GLU A 73 -6.77 10.40 -18.37
C GLU A 73 -6.26 10.58 -19.80
N LYS A 74 -7.16 10.39 -20.76
CA LYS A 74 -6.88 10.57 -22.17
C LYS A 74 -7.93 11.50 -22.77
N GLU A 75 -7.44 12.46 -23.54
CA GLU A 75 -8.27 13.32 -24.36
C GLU A 75 -8.52 12.65 -25.71
N HIS A 76 -9.80 12.57 -26.08
CA HIS A 76 -10.25 12.01 -27.33
C HIS A 76 -11.13 13.02 -28.08
N LEU A 77 -10.80 13.22 -29.36
CA LEU A 77 -11.67 13.93 -30.29
C LEU A 77 -12.79 12.97 -30.71
N LYS A 78 -13.98 13.18 -30.18
CA LYS A 78 -15.18 12.44 -30.55
C LYS A 78 -15.85 13.15 -31.71
N ALA A 79 -16.03 12.44 -32.82
CA ALA A 79 -16.90 12.92 -33.89
C ALA A 79 -18.35 12.83 -33.38
N SER A 80 -19.00 13.98 -33.30
CA SER A 80 -20.37 14.14 -32.82
C SER A 80 -21.24 14.41 -34.04
N GLU A 81 -22.04 13.44 -34.46
CA GLU A 81 -22.98 13.61 -35.56
C GLU A 81 -24.38 13.82 -34.99
N GLN A 82 -24.92 15.01 -35.22
CA GLN A 82 -26.29 15.36 -34.85
C GLN A 82 -27.14 15.25 -36.11
N TYR A 83 -28.02 14.24 -36.11
CA TYR A 83 -29.02 14.05 -37.14
C TYR A 83 -30.29 14.79 -36.74
N SER A 84 -30.65 15.83 -37.49
CA SER A 84 -31.96 16.46 -37.37
C SER A 84 -32.90 15.88 -38.42
N TYR A 85 -33.85 15.05 -38.00
CA TYR A 85 -34.92 14.55 -38.86
C TYR A 85 -36.08 15.55 -38.88
N GLY A 86 -36.36 16.13 -40.04
CA GLY A 86 -37.55 16.95 -40.28
C GLY A 86 -38.74 16.10 -40.72
N ALA A 87 -39.96 16.59 -40.56
CA ALA A 87 -41.16 15.95 -41.12
C ALA A 87 -41.23 16.02 -42.67
N ASP A 88 -40.31 16.74 -43.30
CA ASP A 88 -40.26 17.01 -44.74
C ASP A 88 -38.94 16.44 -45.31
N PRO A 89 -38.98 15.44 -46.23
CA PRO A 89 -37.79 14.69 -46.68
C PRO A 89 -36.78 15.52 -47.49
N VAL A 90 -37.11 16.77 -47.83
CA VAL A 90 -36.24 17.66 -48.62
C VAL A 90 -35.25 18.43 -47.72
N ARG A 91 -35.35 18.31 -46.38
CA ARG A 91 -34.58 19.12 -45.43
C ARG A 91 -34.00 18.31 -44.28
N ASP A 92 -33.35 17.18 -44.57
CA ASP A 92 -32.48 16.51 -43.60
C ASP A 92 -31.10 17.17 -43.61
N GLY A 93 -30.75 17.78 -42.47
CA GLY A 93 -29.42 18.34 -42.22
C GLY A 93 -28.61 17.39 -41.34
N VAL A 94 -27.40 17.05 -41.77
CA VAL A 94 -26.41 16.37 -40.92
C VAL A 94 -25.42 17.43 -40.44
N SER A 95 -25.37 17.66 -39.14
CA SER A 95 -24.37 18.52 -38.52
C SER A 95 -23.30 17.63 -37.88
N THR A 96 -22.07 17.71 -38.38
CA THR A 96 -20.92 17.00 -37.80
C THR A 96 -20.08 17.98 -36.99
N GLY A 97 -20.08 17.82 -35.67
CA GLY A 97 -19.18 18.47 -34.72
C GLY A 97 -17.99 17.58 -34.35
N LYS A 98 -16.90 18.20 -33.89
CA LYS A 98 -15.80 17.49 -33.24
C LYS A 98 -15.72 17.99 -31.80
N ASP A 99 -16.18 17.16 -30.88
CA ASP A 99 -16.16 17.48 -29.45
C ASP A 99 -14.90 16.88 -28.83
N MET A 100 -14.13 17.69 -28.09
CA MET A 100 -13.03 17.19 -27.28
C MET A 100 -13.58 16.76 -25.93
N GLU A 101 -13.45 15.47 -25.61
CA GLU A 101 -13.88 14.90 -24.33
C GLU A 101 -12.67 14.30 -23.62
N ARG A 102 -12.53 14.63 -22.34
CA ARG A 102 -11.48 14.09 -21.46
C ARG A 102 -12.07 12.92 -20.70
N GLN A 103 -11.52 11.72 -20.92
CA GLN A 103 -12.02 10.48 -20.34
C GLN A 103 -10.90 9.79 -19.55
N THR A 104 -11.24 9.23 -18.40
CA THR A 104 -10.31 8.38 -17.63
C THR A 104 -9.89 7.16 -18.45
N LEU A 105 -8.61 6.78 -18.36
CA LEU A 105 -8.09 5.61 -19.08
C LEU A 105 -8.71 4.30 -18.61
N VAL A 106 -9.00 4.23 -17.31
CA VAL A 106 -9.59 3.08 -16.63
C VAL A 106 -10.70 3.59 -15.73
N SER A 107 -11.88 2.99 -15.78
CA SER A 107 -12.97 3.35 -14.88
C SER A 107 -12.73 2.79 -13.49
N TYR A 108 -13.23 3.46 -12.45
CA TYR A 108 -13.23 2.91 -11.09
C TYR A 108 -13.91 1.52 -11.04
N SER A 109 -14.94 1.30 -11.86
CA SER A 109 -15.64 0.02 -11.99
C SER A 109 -14.74 -1.09 -12.53
N ASP A 110 -13.83 -0.76 -13.46
CA ASP A 110 -12.88 -1.73 -14.03
C ASP A 110 -11.85 -2.17 -12.99
N ILE A 111 -11.49 -1.30 -12.06
CA ILE A 111 -10.57 -1.60 -10.96
C ILE A 111 -11.26 -2.47 -9.90
N GLN A 112 -12.55 -2.24 -9.63
CA GLN A 112 -13.34 -3.05 -8.68
C GLN A 112 -13.64 -4.46 -9.19
N SER A 113 -13.91 -4.58 -10.49
CA SER A 113 -14.26 -5.84 -11.18
C SER A 113 -13.04 -6.62 -11.69
N LEU A 114 -11.83 -6.13 -11.41
CA LEU A 114 -10.59 -6.75 -11.87
C LEU A 114 -10.49 -8.20 -11.35
N PRO A 115 -10.21 -9.20 -12.22
CA PRO A 115 -10.03 -10.57 -11.77
C PRO A 115 -8.74 -10.75 -10.97
N ASP A 116 -8.70 -11.78 -10.14
CA ASP A 116 -7.53 -12.11 -9.34
C ASP A 116 -6.31 -12.37 -10.27
N LEU A 117 -5.12 -12.09 -9.75
CA LEU A 117 -3.85 -12.13 -10.50
C LEU A 117 -3.77 -11.18 -11.70
N THR A 118 -4.66 -10.20 -11.83
CA THR A 118 -4.53 -9.13 -12.83
C THR A 118 -4.21 -7.80 -12.13
N CYS A 119 -3.42 -6.94 -12.77
CA CYS A 119 -3.12 -5.61 -12.27
C CYS A 119 -2.94 -4.59 -13.40
N TYR A 120 -3.12 -3.31 -13.08
CA TYR A 120 -2.68 -2.20 -13.94
C TYR A 120 -1.32 -1.71 -13.48
N VAL A 121 -0.37 -1.62 -14.39
CA VAL A 121 1.00 -1.18 -14.08
C VAL A 121 1.28 0.14 -14.79
N THR A 122 1.79 1.11 -14.04
CA THR A 122 2.38 2.34 -14.55
C THR A 122 3.88 2.31 -14.28
N LEU A 123 4.66 2.59 -15.33
CA LEU A 123 6.12 2.61 -15.29
C LEU A 123 6.62 4.07 -15.34
N PRO A 124 7.77 4.39 -14.73
CA PRO A 124 8.39 5.70 -14.87
C PRO A 124 8.76 5.98 -16.33
N GLY A 125 8.35 7.15 -16.83
CA GLY A 125 8.68 7.61 -18.18
C GLY A 125 7.46 7.66 -19.12
N PRO A 126 7.68 7.85 -20.44
CA PRO A 126 6.60 7.99 -21.42
C PRO A 126 6.04 6.62 -21.84
N TYR A 127 5.78 5.74 -20.87
CA TYR A 127 5.22 4.42 -21.11
C TYR A 127 3.71 4.44 -20.85
N PRO A 128 2.92 3.76 -21.70
CA PRO A 128 1.48 3.64 -21.46
C PRO A 128 1.21 2.79 -20.20
N ALA A 129 0.11 3.05 -19.53
CA ALA A 129 -0.41 2.14 -18.51
C ALA A 129 -0.85 0.83 -19.15
N VAL A 130 -0.41 -0.31 -18.59
CA VAL A 130 -0.67 -1.64 -19.18
C VAL A 130 -1.43 -2.51 -18.19
N LYS A 131 -2.44 -3.24 -18.69
CA LYS A 131 -3.10 -4.32 -17.96
C LYS A 131 -2.28 -5.59 -18.06
N LEU A 132 -1.76 -6.06 -16.94
CA LEU A 132 -0.89 -7.23 -16.85
C LEU A 132 -1.61 -8.38 -16.13
N SER A 133 -1.55 -9.59 -16.71
CA SER A 133 -2.04 -10.81 -16.09
C SER A 133 -0.85 -11.62 -15.57
N LEU A 134 -0.82 -11.83 -14.27
CA LEU A 134 0.21 -12.56 -13.54
C LEU A 134 -0.13 -14.06 -13.54
N LYS A 135 0.87 -14.90 -13.77
CA LYS A 135 0.76 -16.35 -13.58
C LYS A 135 1.43 -16.72 -12.28
N TYR A 136 0.73 -17.44 -11.42
CA TYR A 136 1.32 -17.97 -10.20
C TYR A 136 2.45 -18.94 -10.54
N GLN A 137 3.65 -18.67 -10.04
CA GLN A 137 4.81 -19.54 -10.19
C GLN A 137 5.23 -20.05 -8.81
N ALA A 138 5.16 -21.36 -8.61
CA ALA A 138 5.63 -21.99 -7.39
C ALA A 138 7.16 -21.87 -7.32
N ARG A 139 7.68 -21.32 -6.22
CA ARG A 139 9.12 -21.20 -5.98
C ARG A 139 9.66 -22.47 -5.32
N PRO A 140 10.84 -22.98 -5.73
CA PRO A 140 11.46 -24.11 -5.05
C PRO A 140 11.80 -23.72 -3.61
N LYS A 141 11.43 -24.58 -2.65
CA LYS A 141 11.78 -24.38 -1.23
C LYS A 141 13.24 -24.79 -1.03
N VAL A 142 14.13 -23.79 -1.00
CA VAL A 142 15.59 -23.99 -0.83
C VAL A 142 15.97 -24.21 0.65
N ALA A 143 15.20 -23.64 1.58
CA ALA A 143 15.44 -23.72 3.02
C ALA A 143 14.13 -24.01 3.79
N PRO A 144 14.22 -24.65 4.97
CA PRO A 144 13.06 -24.80 5.87
C PRO A 144 12.57 -23.43 6.34
N GLU A 145 11.24 -23.28 6.46
CA GLU A 145 10.56 -22.02 6.77
C GLU A 145 10.89 -21.49 8.18
N PHE A 146 11.06 -22.41 9.12
CA PHE A 146 11.42 -22.09 10.50
C PHE A 146 12.33 -23.18 11.04
N ILE A 147 13.51 -22.77 11.52
CA ILE A 147 14.41 -23.64 12.26
C ILE A 147 14.23 -23.27 13.74
N PRO A 148 13.51 -24.09 14.54
CA PRO A 148 13.39 -23.83 15.97
C PRO A 148 14.78 -23.85 16.59
N ARG A 149 15.06 -22.94 17.52
CA ARG A 149 16.25 -23.04 18.36
C ARG A 149 16.08 -24.22 19.30
N ASP A 150 17.13 -25.04 19.44
CA ASP A 150 17.23 -25.98 20.55
C ASP A 150 17.31 -25.18 21.86
N ILE A 151 16.23 -25.23 22.64
CA ILE A 151 16.20 -24.66 23.97
C ILE A 151 16.91 -25.66 24.88
N ASN A 152 18.15 -25.35 25.27
CA ASN A 152 18.83 -26.15 26.29
C ASN A 152 18.16 -25.87 27.65
N PRO A 153 17.48 -26.86 28.27
CA PRO A 153 16.77 -26.68 29.55
C PRO A 153 17.69 -26.23 30.69
N GLU A 154 19.00 -26.48 30.60
CA GLU A 154 19.97 -26.04 31.61
C GLU A 154 20.15 -24.51 31.63
N MET A 155 20.12 -23.87 30.46
CA MET A 155 20.26 -22.41 30.36
C MET A 155 19.01 -21.68 30.84
N GLU A 156 17.83 -22.27 30.64
CA GLU A 156 16.55 -21.74 31.12
C GLU A 156 16.43 -21.86 32.64
N ASN A 157 16.88 -22.97 33.23
CA ASN A 157 16.99 -23.13 34.68
C ASN A 157 17.99 -22.15 35.29
N ARG A 158 19.12 -21.89 34.60
CA ARG A 158 20.10 -20.89 35.05
C ARG A 158 19.55 -19.47 34.97
N LEU A 159 18.82 -19.14 33.91
CA LEU A 159 18.22 -17.81 33.72
C LEU A 159 17.10 -17.54 34.73
N SER A 160 16.23 -18.53 34.97
CA SER A 160 15.16 -18.44 35.98
C SER A 160 15.71 -18.34 37.40
N ALA A 161 16.79 -19.06 37.73
CA ALA A 161 17.48 -18.90 39.01
C ALA A 161 18.06 -17.49 39.22
N VAL A 162 18.68 -16.90 38.18
CA VAL A 162 19.23 -15.54 38.23
C VAL A 162 18.12 -14.49 38.34
N LEU A 163 17.00 -14.66 37.62
CA LEU A 163 15.84 -13.77 37.73
C LEU A 163 15.19 -13.84 39.11
N ALA A 164 15.02 -15.05 39.67
CA ALA A 164 14.50 -15.23 41.02
C ALA A 164 15.40 -14.61 42.09
N ALA A 165 16.74 -14.73 41.95
CA ALA A 165 17.69 -14.07 42.86
C ALA A 165 17.58 -12.55 42.78
N ARG A 166 17.46 -11.98 41.56
CA ARG A 166 17.35 -10.54 41.34
C ARG A 166 16.01 -9.97 41.83
N GLU A 167 14.92 -10.74 41.72
CA GLU A 167 13.63 -10.39 42.31
C GLU A 167 13.63 -10.49 43.83
N ALA A 168 14.36 -11.44 44.41
CA ALA A 168 14.54 -11.55 45.85
C ALA A 168 15.35 -10.35 46.38
N GLU A 169 16.42 -9.96 45.70
CA GLU A 169 17.18 -8.73 46.00
C GLU A 169 16.32 -7.47 45.85
N GLY A 170 15.49 -7.40 44.80
CA GLY A 170 14.56 -6.28 44.59
C GLY A 170 13.46 -6.20 45.64
N ARG A 171 12.91 -7.34 46.09
CA ARG A 171 11.95 -7.41 47.21
C ARG A 171 12.59 -7.05 48.54
N GLN A 172 13.83 -7.49 48.77
CA GLN A 172 14.59 -7.19 49.98
C GLN A 172 14.98 -5.70 50.05
N MET A 173 15.29 -5.08 48.91
CA MET A 173 15.42 -3.62 48.80
C MET A 173 14.09 -2.90 49.02
N ALA A 174 12.97 -3.38 48.45
CA ALA A 174 11.66 -2.75 48.64
C ALA A 174 11.21 -2.76 50.11
N SER A 175 11.49 -3.83 50.85
CA SER A 175 11.18 -3.93 52.29
C SER A 175 12.00 -2.99 53.19
N LEU A 176 13.10 -2.40 52.68
CA LEU A 176 13.87 -1.38 53.40
C LEU A 176 13.27 0.03 53.29
N PHE A 177 12.30 0.24 52.38
CA PHE A 177 11.66 1.54 52.14
C PHE A 177 10.18 1.60 52.57
N GLU A 178 9.63 0.53 53.15
CA GLU A 178 8.31 0.57 53.77
C GLU A 178 8.43 1.15 55.21
N PRO A 179 7.77 2.28 55.53
CA PRO A 179 7.79 2.81 56.89
C PRO A 179 6.96 1.90 57.80
N GLU A 180 7.52 1.51 58.96
CA GLU A 180 6.76 0.84 60.02
C GLU A 180 5.53 1.69 60.38
N VAL A 181 4.35 1.23 59.98
CA VAL A 181 3.10 1.78 60.48
C VAL A 181 2.99 1.32 61.93
N ALA A 182 3.46 2.17 62.85
CA ALA A 182 3.34 1.99 64.29
C ALA A 182 1.85 1.85 64.66
N SER A 183 1.45 0.63 65.02
CA SER A 183 0.21 0.36 65.75
C SER A 183 0.42 0.75 67.21
N GLY A 184 -0.24 1.83 67.65
CA GLY A 184 -0.27 2.31 69.03
C GLY A 184 -1.02 3.62 69.17
#